data_AF-A0A1E5W9V7-F1
#
_entry.id   AF-A0A1E5W9V7-F1
#
_cell.length_a   1.000
_cell.length_b   1.000
_cell.length_c   1.000
_cell.angle_alpha   90.00
_cell.angle_beta   90.00
_cell.angle_gamma   90.00
#
_symmetry.space_group_name_H-M   'P 1'
#
loop_
_entity.id
_entity.type
_entity.pdbx_description
1 polymer ?
#
loop_
_entity_poly.entity_id
_entity_poly.type
_entity_poly.pdbx_seq_one_letter_code
_entity_poly.pdbx_strand_id
1 'polypeptide(L)'
;MAALHANLLPAPPGHGHPPRRHLRREPPEVVRDCKRLDGLMKSGRVSDTLDLFDWMPRKNVVAWTSAVSGLTRGGRPDAALATFADMVASGVAPNDFACNAALAACAAAGALRAGEQVHSLAVRYGFAGDAWVGSCLVELYSRCGALRTAEVMLD
;
A
#
# COMPACT_ATOMS: atom_id res chain seq x y z
N MET A 1 55.73 61.00 -4.59
CA MET A 1 55.18 60.32 -5.78
C MET A 1 54.70 58.93 -5.37
N ALA A 2 53.42 58.76 -5.04
CA ALA A 2 52.73 57.47 -5.13
C ALA A 2 51.22 57.71 -5.03
N ALA A 3 50.51 57.30 -6.08
CA ALA A 3 49.09 57.52 -6.32
C ALA A 3 48.23 56.34 -5.78
N LEU A 4 47.02 56.71 -5.34
CA LEU A 4 45.71 56.08 -5.56
C LEU A 4 45.48 54.55 -5.44
N HIS A 5 44.63 54.24 -4.43
CA HIS A 5 43.38 53.45 -4.47
C HIS A 5 43.24 52.28 -5.47
N ALA A 6 43.18 51.05 -4.93
CA ALA A 6 41.98 50.20 -4.88
C ALA A 6 42.36 48.84 -4.27
N ASN A 7 41.78 48.47 -3.12
CA ASN A 7 41.84 47.09 -2.64
C ASN A 7 40.42 46.60 -2.36
N LEU A 8 40.02 45.59 -3.15
CA LEU A 8 38.79 44.85 -3.01
C LEU A 8 38.80 44.08 -1.67
N LEU A 9 37.76 44.26 -0.87
CA LEU A 9 37.46 43.38 0.26
C LEU A 9 36.89 42.04 -0.26
N PRO A 10 37.24 40.91 0.39
CA PRO A 10 36.75 39.58 -0.01
C PRO A 10 35.24 39.42 0.28
N ALA A 11 34.55 38.70 -0.60
CA ALA A 11 33.14 38.37 -0.47
C ALA A 11 32.87 37.45 0.74
N PRO A 12 31.74 37.61 1.47
CA PRO A 12 31.40 36.75 2.60
C PRO A 12 30.91 35.36 2.15
N PRO A 13 31.16 34.31 2.93
CA PRO A 13 30.73 32.95 2.64
C PRO A 13 29.20 32.81 2.72
N GLY A 14 28.65 32.02 1.79
CA GLY A 14 27.24 31.68 1.74
C GLY A 14 26.78 30.97 3.01
N HIS A 15 25.81 31.58 3.69
CA HIS A 15 25.01 30.98 4.76
C HIS A 15 23.56 31.04 4.25
N GLY A 16 22.98 29.92 3.80
CA GLY A 16 22.48 28.89 4.71
C GLY A 16 21.06 29.29 5.13
N HIS A 17 20.05 28.72 4.47
CA HIS A 17 18.63 28.92 4.77
C HIS A 17 18.36 28.78 6.30
N PRO A 18 17.37 29.50 6.84
CA PRO A 18 17.20 29.70 8.27
C PRO A 18 16.85 28.39 9.00
N PRO A 19 17.09 28.33 10.33
CA PRO A 19 16.91 27.12 11.11
C PRO A 19 15.42 26.79 11.22
N ARG A 20 15.03 25.58 10.80
CA ARG A 20 13.74 24.98 11.13
C ARG A 20 13.71 24.69 12.64
N ARG A 21 13.41 25.70 13.45
CA ARG A 21 12.93 25.50 14.82
C ARG A 21 11.58 24.76 14.73
N HIS A 22 11.39 23.84 15.67
CA HIS A 22 10.14 23.10 15.95
C HIS A 22 9.86 21.85 15.09
N LEU A 23 10.73 20.84 15.19
CA LEU A 23 10.22 19.49 15.44
C LEU A 23 11.07 18.90 16.57
N ARG A 24 10.59 19.09 17.80
CA ARG A 24 10.96 18.22 18.92
C ARG A 24 10.78 16.78 18.44
N ARG A 25 11.84 15.99 18.58
CA ARG A 25 11.77 14.53 18.49
C ARG A 25 10.81 14.05 19.58
N GLU A 26 9.72 13.41 19.18
CA GLU A 26 8.80 12.66 20.04
C GLU A 26 8.53 11.31 19.35
N PRO A 27 8.91 10.15 19.92
CA PRO A 27 8.38 8.84 19.50
C PRO A 27 7.44 8.27 20.60
N PRO A 28 6.51 7.32 20.32
CA PRO A 28 5.86 6.90 19.07
C PRO A 28 4.32 6.75 19.21
N GLU A 29 3.49 7.36 18.34
CA GLU A 29 2.00 7.25 18.42
C GLU A 29 1.41 6.27 17.38
N VAL A 30 1.72 4.98 17.47
CA VAL A 30 1.24 3.91 16.55
C VAL A 30 -0.30 3.87 16.37
N VAL A 31 -1.06 4.29 17.38
CA VAL A 31 -2.53 4.19 17.40
C VAL A 31 -3.21 5.34 16.64
N ARG A 32 -2.58 6.52 16.57
CA ARG A 32 -3.20 7.71 15.96
C ARG A 32 -3.17 7.66 14.44
N ASP A 33 -2.14 7.03 13.88
CA ASP A 33 -1.97 6.88 12.43
C ASP A 33 -2.99 5.89 11.85
N CYS A 34 -3.35 4.83 12.58
CA CYS A 34 -4.40 3.89 12.19
C CYS A 34 -5.78 4.57 12.08
N LYS A 35 -6.13 5.44 13.05
CA LYS A 35 -7.39 6.19 13.03
C LYS A 35 -7.43 7.21 11.87
N ARG A 36 -6.28 7.75 11.48
CA ARG A 36 -6.15 8.61 10.30
C ARG A 36 -6.31 7.83 9.01
N LEU A 37 -5.73 6.62 8.93
CA LEU A 37 -5.93 5.68 7.83
C LEU A 37 -7.41 5.36 7.60
N ASP A 38 -8.15 4.97 8.65
CA ASP A 38 -9.59 4.70 8.56
C ASP A 38 -10.40 5.91 8.03
N GLY A 39 -9.99 7.13 8.41
CA GLY A 39 -10.60 8.37 7.92
C GLY A 39 -10.28 8.65 6.46
N LEU A 40 -9.04 8.43 6.04
CA LEU A 40 -8.59 8.64 4.66
C LEU A 40 -9.22 7.63 3.70
N MET A 41 -9.39 6.37 4.13
CA MET A 41 -10.13 5.36 3.38
C MET A 41 -11.56 5.82 3.03
N LYS A 42 -12.28 6.41 3.99
CA LYS A 42 -13.64 6.93 3.78
C LYS A 42 -13.67 8.13 2.83
N SER A 43 -12.57 8.87 2.73
CA SER A 43 -12.46 10.04 1.85
C SER A 43 -12.06 9.73 0.40
N GLY A 44 -11.68 8.48 0.09
CA GLY A 44 -11.29 8.07 -1.26
C GLY A 44 -9.94 8.62 -1.75
N ARG A 45 -9.15 9.28 -0.90
CA ARG A 45 -7.84 9.85 -1.26
C ARG A 45 -6.75 8.79 -1.18
N VAL A 46 -6.63 8.01 -2.26
CA VAL A 46 -5.65 6.90 -2.37
C VAL A 46 -4.21 7.38 -2.21
N SER A 47 -3.84 8.55 -2.75
CA SER A 47 -2.47 9.08 -2.64
C SER A 47 -2.07 9.33 -1.18
N ASP A 48 -2.88 10.08 -0.44
CA ASP A 48 -2.67 10.36 0.99
C ASP A 48 -2.58 9.08 1.84
N THR A 49 -3.31 8.04 1.45
CA THR A 49 -3.31 6.73 2.13
C THR A 49 -1.97 6.03 1.95
N LEU A 50 -1.39 6.09 0.74
CA LEU A 50 -0.09 5.50 0.42
C LEU A 50 1.06 6.30 1.03
N ASP A 51 1.00 7.63 1.00
CA ASP A 51 2.02 8.49 1.62
C ASP A 51 2.08 8.26 3.14
N LEU A 52 0.91 8.15 3.80
CA LEU A 52 0.84 7.81 5.22
C LEU A 52 1.31 6.37 5.47
N PHE A 53 0.97 5.43 4.58
CA PHE A 53 1.42 4.04 4.66
C PHE A 53 2.96 3.95 4.66
N ASP A 54 3.62 4.65 3.75
CA ASP A 54 5.08 4.68 3.62
C ASP A 54 5.74 5.28 4.86
N TRP A 55 5.13 6.29 5.46
CA TRP A 55 5.65 6.96 6.64
C TRP A 55 5.52 6.14 7.95
N MET A 56 4.62 5.15 8.02
CA MET A 56 4.43 4.39 9.26
C MET A 56 5.57 3.41 9.56
N PRO A 57 6.19 3.50 10.75
CA PRO A 57 7.26 2.60 11.18
C PRO A 57 6.76 1.19 11.53
N ARG A 58 5.46 1.05 11.90
CA ARG A 58 4.79 -0.24 12.10
C ARG A 58 3.44 -0.21 11.42
N LYS A 59 3.23 -1.12 10.47
CA LYS A 59 2.00 -1.25 9.67
C LYS A 59 1.16 -2.38 10.26
N ASN A 60 -0.09 -2.09 10.64
CA ASN A 60 -1.05 -3.11 11.08
C ASN A 60 -1.87 -3.64 9.90
N VAL A 61 -2.73 -4.63 10.14
CA VAL A 61 -3.59 -5.23 9.10
C VAL A 61 -4.38 -4.18 8.32
N VAL A 62 -4.95 -3.17 9.00
CA VAL A 62 -5.74 -2.10 8.38
C VAL A 62 -4.89 -1.29 7.40
N ALA A 63 -3.67 -0.92 7.77
CA ALA A 63 -2.74 -0.21 6.90
C ALA A 63 -2.42 -0.98 5.62
N TRP A 64 -2.09 -2.26 5.75
CA TRP A 64 -1.80 -3.13 4.61
C TRP A 64 -3.02 -3.31 3.70
N THR A 65 -4.18 -3.64 4.29
CA THR A 65 -5.44 -3.78 3.56
C THR A 65 -5.79 -2.51 2.80
N SER A 66 -5.56 -1.34 3.41
CA SER A 66 -5.80 -0.03 2.80
C SER A 66 -4.90 0.21 1.59
N ALA A 67 -3.61 -0.07 1.73
CA ALA A 67 -2.64 0.11 0.64
C ALA A 67 -2.96 -0.83 -0.54
N VAL A 68 -3.20 -2.12 -0.28
CA VAL A 68 -3.57 -3.10 -1.31
C VAL A 68 -4.86 -2.66 -2.01
N SER A 69 -5.90 -2.34 -1.25
CA SER A 69 -7.19 -1.90 -1.81
C SER A 69 -7.07 -0.62 -2.64
N GLY A 70 -6.29 0.34 -2.17
CA GLY A 70 -6.03 1.59 -2.86
C GLY A 70 -5.31 1.39 -4.18
N LEU A 71 -4.27 0.54 -4.21
CA LEU A 71 -3.51 0.21 -5.40
C LEU A 71 -4.35 -0.55 -6.44
N THR A 72 -5.15 -1.53 -5.99
CA THR A 72 -6.08 -2.26 -6.86
C THR A 72 -7.09 -1.30 -7.51
N ARG A 73 -7.75 -0.45 -6.72
CA ARG A 73 -8.70 0.55 -7.23
C ARG A 73 -8.06 1.61 -8.11
N GLY A 74 -6.79 1.93 -7.85
CA GLY A 74 -5.99 2.86 -8.64
C GLY A 74 -5.46 2.28 -9.95
N GLY A 75 -5.85 1.06 -10.32
CA GLY A 75 -5.41 0.42 -11.57
C GLY A 75 -3.94 0.03 -11.57
N ARG A 76 -3.35 -0.20 -10.38
CA ARG A 76 -1.95 -0.63 -10.23
C ARG A 76 -1.89 -2.06 -9.63
N PRO A 77 -2.38 -3.08 -10.35
CA PRO A 77 -2.53 -4.42 -9.81
C PRO A 77 -1.17 -5.04 -9.41
N ASP A 78 -0.10 -4.83 -10.18
CA ASP A 78 1.22 -5.39 -9.84
C ASP A 78 1.76 -4.83 -8.51
N ALA A 79 1.59 -3.53 -8.29
CA ALA A 79 1.97 -2.90 -7.03
C ALA A 79 1.10 -3.39 -5.86
N ALA A 80 -0.20 -3.62 -6.11
CA ALA A 80 -1.10 -4.18 -5.10
C ALA A 80 -0.68 -5.59 -4.68
N LEU A 81 -0.32 -6.44 -5.64
CA LEU A 81 0.14 -7.81 -5.38
C LEU A 81 1.49 -7.84 -4.67
N ALA A 82 2.43 -6.99 -5.04
CA ALA A 82 3.69 -6.83 -4.32
C ALA A 82 3.46 -6.41 -2.86
N THR A 83 2.59 -5.42 -2.65
CA THR A 83 2.23 -4.94 -1.30
C THR A 83 1.54 -6.04 -0.47
N PHE A 84 0.69 -6.86 -1.09
CA PHE A 84 0.07 -8.01 -0.41
C PHE A 84 1.09 -9.09 -0.05
N ALA A 85 2.05 -9.37 -0.94
CA ALA A 85 3.13 -10.31 -0.65
C ALA A 85 3.99 -9.82 0.54
N ASP A 86 4.32 -8.53 0.59
CA ASP A 86 5.06 -7.92 1.69
C ASP A 86 4.30 -7.98 3.02
N MET A 87 2.97 -7.82 3.01
CA MET A 87 2.11 -8.02 4.18
C MET A 87 2.28 -9.42 4.77
N VAL A 88 2.18 -10.45 3.91
CA VAL A 88 2.31 -11.86 4.31
C VAL A 88 3.74 -12.17 4.77
N ALA A 89 4.76 -11.67 4.06
CA ALA A 89 6.17 -11.84 4.43
C ALA A 89 6.52 -11.15 5.76
N SER A 90 5.84 -10.05 6.09
CA SER A 90 5.95 -9.34 7.37
C SER A 90 5.25 -10.07 8.53
N GLY A 91 4.66 -11.24 8.29
CA GLY A 91 3.94 -12.02 9.29
C GLY A 91 2.58 -11.43 9.70
N VAL A 92 2.07 -10.46 8.94
CA VAL A 92 0.75 -9.87 9.20
C VAL A 92 -0.30 -10.74 8.51
N ALA A 93 -1.20 -11.33 9.30
CA ALA A 93 -2.29 -12.14 8.77
C ALA A 93 -3.25 -11.28 7.91
N PRO A 94 -3.49 -11.63 6.63
CA PRO A 94 -4.51 -11.01 5.80
C PRO A 94 -5.91 -11.18 6.39
N ASN A 95 -6.75 -10.16 6.24
CA ASN A 95 -8.18 -10.27 6.43
C ASN A 95 -8.90 -10.52 5.08
N ASP A 96 -10.19 -10.81 5.16
CA ASP A 96 -11.13 -10.91 4.04
C ASP A 96 -10.98 -9.76 3.02
N PHE A 97 -10.94 -8.51 3.49
CA PHE A 97 -10.77 -7.34 2.62
C PHE A 97 -9.43 -7.34 1.85
N ALA A 98 -8.33 -7.71 2.50
CA ALA A 98 -7.02 -7.79 1.85
C ALA A 98 -6.99 -8.89 0.79
N CYS A 99 -7.56 -10.06 1.10
CA CYS A 99 -7.70 -11.17 0.16
C CYS A 99 -8.56 -10.77 -1.05
N ASN A 100 -9.69 -10.10 -0.84
CA ASN A 100 -10.56 -9.62 -1.92
C ASN A 100 -9.84 -8.62 -2.83
N ALA A 101 -9.15 -7.63 -2.24
CA ALA A 101 -8.40 -6.65 -3.01
C ALA A 101 -7.24 -7.27 -3.82
N ALA A 102 -6.58 -8.29 -3.26
CA ALA A 102 -5.54 -9.04 -3.96
C ALA A 102 -6.10 -9.93 -5.07
N LEU A 103 -7.22 -10.64 -4.85
CA LEU A 103 -7.89 -11.43 -5.89
C LEU A 103 -8.37 -10.57 -7.06
N ALA A 104 -8.95 -9.40 -6.77
CA ALA A 104 -9.32 -8.44 -7.80
C ALA A 104 -8.11 -7.90 -8.57
N ALA A 105 -6.97 -7.67 -7.90
CA ALA A 105 -5.72 -7.32 -8.57
C ALA A 105 -5.20 -8.46 -9.46
N CYS A 106 -5.27 -9.71 -9.00
CA CYS A 106 -4.91 -10.88 -9.81
C CYS A 106 -5.79 -10.99 -11.06
N ALA A 107 -7.11 -10.77 -10.93
CA ALA A 107 -8.04 -10.80 -12.05
C ALA A 107 -7.75 -9.68 -13.06
N ALA A 108 -7.42 -8.47 -12.57
CA ALA A 108 -7.06 -7.33 -13.41
C ALA A 108 -5.71 -7.53 -14.14
N ALA A 109 -4.74 -8.19 -13.50
CA ALA A 109 -3.44 -8.50 -14.10
C ALA A 109 -3.42 -9.80 -14.94
N GLY A 110 -4.50 -10.59 -14.92
CA GLY A 110 -4.50 -11.94 -15.52
C GLY A 110 -3.53 -12.91 -14.81
N ALA A 111 -3.20 -12.66 -13.55
CA ALA A 111 -2.16 -13.35 -12.80
C ALA A 111 -2.71 -14.60 -12.08
N LEU A 112 -3.08 -15.63 -12.85
CA LEU A 112 -3.73 -16.84 -12.33
C LEU A 112 -2.97 -17.49 -11.16
N ARG A 113 -1.65 -17.70 -11.32
CA ARG A 113 -0.82 -18.34 -10.28
C ARG A 113 -0.77 -17.56 -8.97
N ALA A 114 -0.77 -16.22 -9.05
CA ALA A 114 -0.84 -15.38 -7.86
C ALA A 114 -2.23 -15.49 -7.22
N GLY A 115 -3.28 -15.52 -8.03
CA GLY A 115 -4.65 -15.75 -7.59
C GLY A 115 -4.85 -17.08 -6.85
N GLU A 116 -4.26 -18.17 -7.33
CA GLU A 116 -4.29 -19.48 -6.66
C GLU A 116 -3.59 -19.47 -5.29
N GLN A 117 -2.50 -18.71 -5.17
CA GLN A 117 -1.80 -18.53 -3.89
C GLN A 117 -2.65 -17.72 -2.91
N VAL A 118 -3.26 -16.62 -3.38
CA VAL A 118 -4.18 -15.80 -2.56
C VAL A 118 -5.40 -16.63 -2.15
N HIS A 119 -5.95 -17.45 -3.04
CA HIS A 119 -7.04 -18.37 -2.73
C HIS A 119 -6.64 -19.37 -1.64
N SER A 120 -5.47 -20.00 -1.75
CA SER A 120 -4.95 -20.92 -0.74
C SER A 120 -4.80 -20.24 0.63
N LEU A 121 -4.35 -18.98 0.64
CA LEU A 121 -4.28 -18.17 1.86
C LEU A 121 -5.69 -17.87 2.41
N ALA A 122 -6.64 -17.50 1.56
CA ALA A 122 -8.01 -17.23 1.98
C ALA A 122 -8.65 -18.46 2.66
N VAL A 123 -8.47 -19.65 2.09
CA VAL A 123 -8.91 -20.92 2.70
C VAL A 123 -8.22 -21.14 4.05
N ARG A 124 -6.89 -20.97 4.11
CA ARG A 124 -6.11 -21.15 5.35
C ARG A 124 -6.57 -20.23 6.49
N TYR A 125 -6.99 -19.00 6.17
CA TYR A 125 -7.49 -18.04 7.15
C TYR A 125 -9.00 -18.12 7.40
N GLY A 126 -9.70 -19.09 6.78
CA GLY A 126 -11.12 -19.36 7.06
C GLY A 126 -12.10 -18.55 6.22
N PHE A 127 -11.66 -17.93 5.12
CA PHE A 127 -12.50 -17.12 4.24
C PHE A 127 -13.07 -17.91 3.03
N ALA A 128 -12.97 -19.24 3.03
CA ALA A 128 -13.45 -20.07 1.93
C ALA A 128 -14.97 -19.96 1.69
N GLY A 129 -15.74 -19.69 2.75
CA GLY A 129 -17.20 -19.50 2.68
C GLY A 129 -17.63 -18.04 2.55
N ASP A 130 -16.70 -17.10 2.39
CA ASP A 130 -17.03 -15.69 2.22
C ASP A 130 -17.55 -15.44 0.80
N ALA A 131 -18.79 -14.94 0.69
CA ALA A 131 -19.46 -14.73 -0.60
C ALA A 131 -18.71 -13.72 -1.50
N TRP A 132 -17.99 -12.78 -0.90
CA TRP A 132 -17.24 -11.78 -1.63
C TRP A 132 -15.94 -12.36 -2.19
N VAL A 133 -15.24 -13.17 -1.38
CA VAL A 133 -14.08 -13.96 -1.83
C VAL A 133 -14.48 -14.87 -2.99
N GLY A 134 -15.62 -15.59 -2.86
CA GLY A 134 -16.16 -16.44 -3.93
C GLY A 134 -16.42 -15.67 -5.24
N SER A 135 -17.03 -14.49 -5.14
CA SER A 135 -17.28 -13.62 -6.31
C SER A 135 -15.98 -13.19 -7.01
N CYS A 136 -14.96 -12.80 -6.23
CA CYS A 136 -13.65 -12.44 -6.78
C CYS A 136 -12.91 -13.63 -7.40
N LEU A 137 -13.07 -14.84 -6.85
CA LEU A 137 -12.49 -16.06 -7.44
C LEU A 137 -13.14 -16.41 -8.78
N VAL A 138 -14.47 -16.31 -8.88
CA VAL A 138 -15.18 -16.50 -10.16
C VAL A 138 -14.68 -15.50 -11.20
N GLU A 139 -14.52 -14.22 -10.84
CA GLU A 139 -13.99 -13.21 -11.74
C GLU A 139 -12.54 -13.54 -12.19
N LEU A 140 -11.68 -13.92 -11.24
CA LEU A 140 -10.30 -14.33 -11.52
C LEU A 140 -10.22 -15.48 -12.52
N TYR A 141 -10.91 -16.59 -12.24
CA TYR A 141 -10.84 -17.78 -13.10
C TYR A 141 -11.50 -17.55 -14.46
N SER A 142 -12.56 -16.75 -14.52
CA SER A 142 -13.21 -16.33 -15.77
C SER A 142 -12.27 -15.50 -16.65
N ARG A 143 -11.59 -14.50 -16.07
CA ARG A 143 -10.66 -13.63 -16.82
C ARG A 143 -9.37 -14.31 -17.23
N CYS A 144 -8.89 -15.26 -16.43
CA CYS A 144 -7.65 -16.00 -16.74
C CYS A 144 -7.87 -17.18 -17.71
N GLY A 145 -9.08 -17.38 -18.23
CA GLY A 145 -9.39 -18.46 -19.18
C GLY A 145 -9.41 -19.86 -18.55
N ALA A 146 -9.51 -19.96 -17.22
CA ALA A 146 -9.54 -21.20 -16.46
C ALA A 146 -10.99 -21.60 -16.12
N LEU A 147 -11.85 -21.65 -17.15
CA LEU A 147 -13.29 -21.92 -17.02
C LEU A 147 -13.61 -23.24 -16.28
N ARG A 148 -12.80 -24.30 -16.47
CA ARG A 148 -12.99 -25.59 -15.77
C ARG A 148 -12.85 -25.51 -14.25
N THR A 149 -12.09 -24.55 -13.72
CA THR A 149 -11.92 -24.38 -12.27
C THR A 149 -13.03 -23.52 -11.67
N ALA A 150 -13.61 -22.62 -12.47
CA ALA A 150 -14.74 -21.78 -12.06
C ALA A 150 -16.02 -22.60 -11.87
N GLU A 151 -16.28 -23.61 -12.72
CA GLU A 151 -17.45 -24.49 -12.60
C GLU A 151 -17.44 -25.29 -11.29
N VAL A 152 -16.29 -25.79 -10.86
CA VAL A 152 -16.15 -26.58 -9.61
C VAL A 152 -16.32 -25.74 -8.34
N MET A 153 -16.21 -24.41 -8.43
CA MET A 153 -16.43 -23.51 -7.28
C MET A 153 -17.89 -23.10 -7.06
N LEU A 154 -18.76 -23.28 -8.06
CA LEU A 154 -20.16 -22.84 -8.00
C LEU A 154 -21.12 -23.93 -7.51
N ASP A 155 -20.65 -25.17 -7.37
CA ASP A 155 -21.36 -26.33 -6.79
C ASP A 155 -21.02 -26.54 -5.31
#